data_AF-A0A660XT28-F1
#
_entry.id   AF-A0A660XT28-F1
#
_cell.length_a   1.000
_cell.length_b   1.000
_cell.length_c   1.000
_cell.angle_alpha   90.00
_cell.angle_beta   90.00
_cell.angle_gamma   90.00
#
_symmetry.space_group_name_H-M   'P 1'
#
loop_
_entity.id
_entity.type
_entity.pdbx_description
1 polymer ?
#
loop_
_entity_poly.entity_id
_entity_poly.type
_entity_poly.pdbx_seq_one_letter_code
_entity_poly.pdbx_strand_id
1 'polypeptide(L)'
;MADTTNTEAPVVDWSDPASVATALTEAELALDTEEESVEDEEEVETKEANDVSDEDTSDDADADEEEADNIEEEDLEDNDSETEDDDLFEQEETKAELSDDTLLTVNDQEMTIHELKEGFKRQADYTKDKQELATYKEQVKGLEQEAMVYMTKGIDKYQAMLNEASKIDMVKLADTDPRKYSRVRASIDQINDKIAEESKVVQEWHETYQKELSEQTEREVKAAMPIIEEAIPGFNEKKGGEVLAYASKIGMAEDKAKAITDPHFIIALEKAMRYDKAKSAASLRRQPKKQGKTIKAKSTADVAHVESKKTRALREEMSNTSNPERIAAILTELQFQGKK
;
A
#
# COMPACT_ATOMS: atom_id res chain seq x y z
N MET A 1 -56.87 -56.47 -16.78
CA MET A 1 -55.49 -56.01 -17.05
C MET A 1 -55.56 -54.50 -17.00
N ALA A 2 -55.18 -53.92 -15.87
CA ALA A 2 -55.16 -52.48 -15.69
C ALA A 2 -53.69 -52.04 -15.78
N ASP A 3 -53.47 -51.10 -16.69
CA ASP A 3 -52.21 -50.49 -17.05
C ASP A 3 -51.73 -49.60 -15.89
N THR A 4 -50.51 -49.82 -15.40
CA THR A 4 -49.89 -49.02 -14.34
C THR A 4 -48.82 -48.15 -14.98
N THR A 5 -49.19 -46.95 -15.40
CA THR A 5 -48.20 -45.91 -15.74
C THR A 5 -47.64 -45.36 -14.44
N ASN A 6 -46.43 -45.78 -14.13
CA ASN A 6 -45.55 -45.21 -13.13
C ASN A 6 -45.27 -43.74 -13.49
N THR A 7 -45.97 -42.79 -12.86
CA THR A 7 -45.61 -41.37 -12.91
C THR A 7 -44.45 -41.17 -11.92
N GLU A 8 -43.25 -41.22 -12.47
CA GLU A 8 -41.99 -40.95 -11.78
C GLU A 8 -41.95 -39.45 -11.43
N ALA A 9 -41.93 -39.14 -10.12
CA ALA A 9 -41.80 -37.77 -9.64
C ALA A 9 -40.40 -37.23 -10.03
N PRO A 10 -40.28 -35.95 -10.43
CA PRO A 10 -39.01 -35.40 -10.85
C PRO A 10 -38.02 -35.40 -9.67
N VAL A 11 -36.86 -36.03 -9.90
CA VAL A 11 -35.72 -35.96 -8.99
C VAL A 11 -35.17 -34.55 -9.08
N VAL A 12 -35.46 -33.73 -8.07
CA VAL A 12 -34.91 -32.38 -7.94
C VAL A 12 -33.41 -32.51 -7.67
N ASP A 13 -32.59 -32.05 -8.60
CA ASP A 13 -31.16 -31.85 -8.39
C ASP A 13 -30.96 -30.55 -7.62
N TRP A 14 -30.44 -30.65 -6.40
CA TRP A 14 -30.24 -29.54 -5.46
C TRP A 14 -28.90 -28.82 -5.65
N SER A 15 -28.12 -29.24 -6.65
CA SER A 15 -26.87 -28.56 -7.03
C SER A 15 -27.06 -27.50 -8.12
N ASP A 16 -28.24 -27.42 -8.73
CA ASP A 16 -28.57 -26.45 -9.80
C ASP A 16 -29.58 -25.38 -9.31
N PRO A 17 -29.22 -24.09 -9.29
CA PRO A 17 -30.12 -23.02 -8.86
C PRO A 17 -31.36 -22.84 -9.76
N ALA A 18 -31.31 -23.29 -11.03
CA ALA A 18 -32.46 -23.23 -11.92
C ALA A 18 -33.56 -24.24 -11.52
N SER A 19 -33.15 -25.45 -11.11
CA SER A 19 -34.03 -26.53 -10.61
C SER A 19 -34.78 -26.12 -9.34
N VAL A 20 -34.10 -25.40 -8.44
CA VAL A 20 -34.70 -24.87 -7.19
C VAL A 20 -35.68 -23.73 -7.48
N ALA A 21 -35.38 -22.86 -8.46
CA ALA A 21 -36.29 -21.79 -8.87
C ALA A 21 -37.57 -22.32 -9.54
N THR A 22 -37.48 -23.40 -10.32
CA THR A 22 -38.67 -24.09 -10.87
C THR A 22 -39.52 -24.74 -9.80
N ALA A 23 -38.93 -25.34 -8.76
CA ALA A 23 -39.69 -25.92 -7.66
C ALA A 23 -40.40 -24.86 -6.80
N LEU A 24 -39.82 -23.66 -6.69
CA LEU A 24 -40.41 -22.54 -5.93
C LEU A 24 -41.57 -21.88 -6.70
N THR A 25 -41.43 -21.71 -8.02
CA THR A 25 -42.49 -21.16 -8.88
C THR A 25 -43.66 -22.11 -9.08
N GLU A 26 -43.41 -23.42 -9.12
CA GLU A 26 -44.48 -24.44 -9.19
C GLU A 26 -45.25 -24.56 -7.86
N ALA A 27 -44.60 -24.29 -6.72
CA ALA A 27 -45.25 -24.19 -5.42
C ALA A 27 -46.09 -22.92 -5.26
N GLU A 28 -45.69 -21.82 -5.91
CA GLU A 28 -46.43 -20.54 -5.91
C GLU A 28 -47.70 -20.64 -6.79
N LEU A 29 -47.61 -21.31 -7.94
CA LEU A 29 -48.74 -21.57 -8.84
C LEU A 29 -49.80 -22.52 -8.23
N ALA A 30 -49.36 -23.45 -7.37
CA ALA A 30 -50.26 -24.35 -6.64
C ALA A 30 -51.01 -23.65 -5.50
N LEU A 31 -50.49 -22.52 -4.98
CA LEU A 31 -51.14 -21.73 -3.92
C LEU A 31 -52.19 -20.77 -4.48
N ASP A 32 -52.03 -20.30 -5.72
CA ASP A 32 -52.96 -19.42 -6.43
C ASP A 32 -54.24 -20.15 -6.93
N THR A 33 -54.21 -21.48 -7.00
CA THR A 33 -55.36 -22.28 -7.47
C THR A 33 -56.33 -22.69 -6.34
N GLU A 34 -56.02 -22.39 -5.06
CA GLU A 34 -56.81 -22.84 -3.90
C GLU A 34 -57.53 -21.70 -3.13
N GLU A 35 -57.45 -20.44 -3.59
CA GLU A 35 -58.19 -19.30 -3.01
C GLU A 35 -59.35 -18.76 -3.88
N GLU A 36 -59.69 -19.37 -5.01
CA GLU A 36 -60.85 -18.97 -5.82
C GLU A 36 -62.14 -19.69 -5.38
N SER A 37 -62.63 -19.43 -4.16
CA SER A 37 -64.01 -19.82 -3.80
C SER A 37 -64.67 -19.00 -2.67
N VAL A 38 -64.58 -17.66 -2.64
CA VAL A 38 -65.57 -16.84 -1.91
C VAL A 38 -65.76 -15.46 -2.59
N GLU A 39 -66.82 -15.34 -3.41
CA GLU A 39 -67.64 -14.12 -3.70
C GLU A 39 -67.88 -13.25 -2.46
N ASP A 40 -68.11 -11.93 -2.43
CA ASP A 40 -68.21 -10.83 -3.40
C ASP A 40 -68.35 -9.50 -2.59
N GLU A 41 -68.22 -8.35 -3.27
CA GLU A 41 -68.77 -7.00 -2.94
C GLU A 41 -68.25 -6.15 -1.74
N GLU A 42 -67.48 -5.09 -2.00
CA GLU A 42 -67.97 -3.68 -2.09
C GLU A 42 -66.85 -2.64 -2.40
N GLU A 43 -67.23 -1.74 -3.33
CA GLU A 43 -66.75 -0.42 -3.84
C GLU A 43 -66.14 0.54 -2.76
N VAL A 44 -65.27 1.57 -2.96
CA VAL A 44 -65.16 2.66 -3.96
C VAL A 44 -63.81 3.44 -3.79
N GLU A 45 -63.28 3.97 -4.90
CA GLU A 45 -62.69 5.32 -5.16
C GLU A 45 -61.53 5.95 -4.33
N THR A 46 -60.42 6.33 -4.99
CA THR A 46 -60.08 7.74 -5.40
C THR A 46 -58.67 7.91 -5.99
N LYS A 47 -58.51 8.98 -6.78
CA LYS A 47 -57.48 9.32 -7.79
C LYS A 47 -56.33 10.20 -7.25
N GLU A 48 -55.26 10.28 -8.06
CA GLU A 48 -54.43 11.45 -8.49
C GLU A 48 -52.94 11.05 -8.49
N ALA A 49 -52.23 10.92 -9.63
CA ALA A 49 -51.88 11.90 -10.67
C ALA A 49 -51.04 13.08 -10.15
N ASN A 50 -49.72 13.03 -10.37
CA ASN A 50 -48.97 14.22 -10.74
C ASN A 50 -47.77 13.86 -11.63
N ASP A 51 -47.79 14.46 -12.81
CA ASP A 51 -46.78 14.49 -13.86
C ASP A 51 -45.99 15.82 -13.74
N VAL A 52 -44.97 15.97 -14.59
CA VAL A 52 -44.42 17.22 -15.18
C VAL A 52 -42.91 17.42 -14.96
N SER A 53 -42.19 17.18 -16.08
CA SER A 53 -41.15 18.00 -16.75
C SER A 53 -39.83 18.25 -16.01
N ASP A 54 -38.67 17.77 -16.47
CA ASP A 54 -37.89 18.13 -17.68
C ASP A 54 -37.37 19.58 -17.63
N GLU A 55 -36.04 19.75 -17.49
CA GLU A 55 -35.27 20.66 -18.35
C GLU A 55 -33.75 20.42 -18.26
N ASP A 56 -33.18 20.46 -19.46
CA ASP A 56 -31.82 20.38 -19.97
C ASP A 56 -30.86 21.47 -19.43
N THR A 57 -29.54 21.21 -19.43
CA THR A 57 -28.52 22.26 -19.60
C THR A 57 -27.18 21.66 -20.04
N SER A 58 -26.76 22.15 -21.21
CA SER A 58 -25.49 21.91 -21.89
C SER A 58 -24.35 22.80 -21.34
N ASP A 59 -23.14 22.29 -21.52
CA ASP A 59 -21.93 22.94 -22.06
C ASP A 59 -20.73 23.32 -21.16
N ASP A 60 -19.59 22.82 -21.65
CA ASP A 60 -18.26 23.42 -21.82
C ASP A 60 -17.11 23.23 -20.79
N ALA A 61 -15.92 23.20 -21.40
CA ALA A 61 -14.66 22.55 -21.10
C ALA A 61 -13.63 23.32 -20.23
N ASP A 62 -12.64 22.59 -19.69
CA ASP A 62 -11.16 22.83 -19.72
C ASP A 62 -10.49 21.80 -18.75
N ALA A 63 -9.63 20.88 -19.18
CA ALA A 63 -8.19 20.98 -19.52
C ALA A 63 -7.22 20.74 -18.33
N ASP A 64 -6.54 19.58 -18.36
CA ASP A 64 -5.11 19.31 -18.00
C ASP A 64 -4.91 17.78 -18.12
N GLU A 65 -4.24 17.23 -19.14
CA GLU A 65 -2.79 17.19 -19.39
C GLU A 65 -2.04 16.27 -18.40
N GLU A 66 -1.96 14.97 -18.71
CA GLU A 66 -0.80 14.14 -18.33
C GLU A 66 -0.42 13.17 -19.45
N GLU A 67 0.87 13.17 -19.75
CA GLU A 67 1.58 12.33 -20.71
C GLU A 67 1.34 10.84 -20.47
N ALA A 68 0.83 10.16 -21.50
CA ALA A 68 0.92 8.70 -21.60
C ALA A 68 2.00 8.36 -22.62
N ASP A 69 3.03 7.69 -22.11
CA ASP A 69 4.17 7.15 -22.83
C ASP A 69 3.73 6.22 -23.96
N ASN A 70 4.28 6.48 -25.14
CA ASN A 70 3.95 5.83 -26.42
C ASN A 70 4.61 4.45 -26.48
N ILE A 71 3.82 3.39 -26.35
CA ILE A 71 4.24 2.03 -26.73
C ILE A 71 3.48 1.68 -28.00
N GLU A 72 4.19 1.68 -29.13
CA GLU A 72 3.72 1.21 -30.44
C GLU A 72 3.24 -0.24 -30.32
N GLU A 73 1.91 -0.43 -30.38
CA GLU A 73 1.28 -1.69 -30.75
C GLU A 73 1.31 -1.77 -32.28
N GLU A 74 2.21 -2.59 -32.83
CA GLU A 74 2.19 -2.95 -34.24
C GLU A 74 1.15 -4.07 -34.42
N ASP A 75 -0.06 -3.63 -34.75
CA ASP A 75 -1.23 -4.41 -35.16
C ASP A 75 -0.98 -5.04 -36.54
N LEU A 76 -0.86 -6.37 -36.58
CA LEU A 76 -0.81 -7.12 -37.83
C LEU A 76 -2.23 -7.54 -38.21
N GLU A 77 -2.97 -6.60 -38.79
CA GLU A 77 -4.21 -6.88 -39.51
C GLU A 77 -3.90 -7.66 -40.80
N ASP A 78 -4.35 -8.91 -40.81
CA ASP A 78 -4.50 -9.77 -41.98
C ASP A 78 -5.56 -9.17 -42.92
N ASN A 79 -5.12 -8.53 -44.01
CA ASN A 79 -6.00 -8.04 -45.06
C ASN A 79 -5.65 -8.69 -46.41
N ASP A 80 -6.35 -9.78 -46.68
CA ASP A 80 -6.54 -10.37 -48.01
C ASP A 80 -7.34 -9.39 -48.89
N SER A 81 -6.65 -8.74 -49.85
CA SER A 81 -7.33 -8.03 -50.93
C SER A 81 -6.50 -8.05 -52.21
N GLU A 82 -7.04 -8.75 -53.22
CA GLU A 82 -6.66 -8.68 -54.62
C GLU A 82 -6.51 -7.22 -55.11
N THR A 83 -5.38 -6.86 -55.73
CA THR A 83 -5.37 -5.87 -56.81
C THR A 83 -4.22 -6.16 -57.78
N GLU A 84 -4.60 -6.29 -59.06
CA GLU A 84 -3.73 -6.37 -60.22
C GLU A 84 -2.90 -5.08 -60.44
N ASP A 85 -1.63 -5.26 -60.83
CA ASP A 85 -0.85 -4.44 -61.77
C ASP A 85 -0.64 -2.93 -61.46
N ASP A 86 0.57 -2.55 -61.02
CA ASP A 86 1.34 -1.48 -61.67
C ASP A 86 2.82 -1.50 -61.25
N ASP A 87 3.69 -1.30 -62.23
CA ASP A 87 5.16 -1.31 -62.17
C ASP A 87 5.76 -0.33 -61.14
N LEU A 88 6.53 -0.81 -60.16
CA LEU A 88 7.50 0.05 -59.46
C LEU A 88 8.68 -0.72 -58.82
N PHE A 89 9.80 -0.70 -59.54
CA PHE A 89 11.19 -0.90 -59.07
C PHE A 89 11.53 -2.25 -58.37
N GLU A 90 12.08 -3.18 -59.17
CA GLU A 90 13.02 -4.20 -58.70
C GLU A 90 14.21 -3.53 -58.00
N GLN A 91 14.14 -3.40 -56.68
CA GLN A 91 15.32 -3.45 -55.84
C GLN A 91 15.54 -4.93 -55.55
N GLU A 92 16.45 -5.56 -56.30
CA GLU A 92 17.06 -6.84 -55.94
C GLU A 92 17.74 -6.67 -54.58
N GLU A 93 16.97 -6.83 -53.50
CA GLU A 93 17.52 -7.16 -52.21
C GLU A 93 17.96 -8.62 -52.31
N THR A 94 19.20 -8.82 -52.75
CA THR A 94 19.84 -10.13 -52.70
C THR A 94 19.93 -10.54 -51.23
N LYS A 95 18.90 -11.21 -50.74
CA LYS A 95 18.91 -11.92 -49.46
C LYS A 95 19.95 -13.03 -49.61
N ALA A 96 21.19 -12.72 -49.25
CA ALA A 96 22.20 -13.75 -49.10
C ALA A 96 21.70 -14.69 -47.99
N GLU A 97 21.14 -15.83 -48.37
CA GLU A 97 20.84 -16.91 -47.44
C GLU A 97 22.18 -17.43 -46.91
N LEU A 98 22.63 -16.80 -45.82
CA LEU A 98 23.72 -17.32 -45.01
C LEU A 98 23.26 -18.69 -44.50
N SER A 99 24.04 -19.72 -44.80
CA SER A 99 23.78 -21.08 -44.32
C SER A 99 23.68 -21.09 -42.81
N ASP A 100 22.82 -21.95 -42.26
CA ASP A 100 22.60 -22.10 -40.83
C ASP A 100 23.89 -22.44 -40.05
N ASP A 101 24.90 -23.01 -40.73
CA ASP A 101 26.24 -23.32 -40.19
C ASP A 101 27.20 -22.11 -40.13
N THR A 102 26.78 -20.94 -40.60
CA THR A 102 27.64 -19.74 -40.59
C THR A 102 27.90 -19.32 -39.15
N LEU A 103 29.19 -19.22 -38.77
CA LEU A 103 29.62 -18.72 -37.47
C LEU A 103 29.56 -17.19 -37.45
N LEU A 104 28.85 -16.63 -36.46
CA LEU A 104 28.86 -15.22 -36.10
C LEU A 104 29.38 -15.05 -34.69
N THR A 105 30.14 -13.97 -34.46
CA THR A 105 30.57 -13.60 -33.11
C THR A 105 29.52 -12.68 -32.49
N VAL A 106 28.89 -13.14 -31.40
CA VAL A 106 27.95 -12.36 -30.59
C VAL A 106 28.50 -12.33 -29.16
N ASN A 107 28.74 -11.14 -28.61
CA ASN A 107 29.28 -10.94 -27.25
C ASN A 107 30.55 -11.78 -26.94
N ASP A 108 31.55 -11.70 -27.82
CA ASP A 108 32.83 -12.44 -27.70
C ASP A 108 32.72 -13.98 -27.72
N GLN A 109 31.56 -14.52 -28.15
CA GLN A 109 31.35 -15.96 -28.37
C GLN A 109 30.99 -16.22 -29.84
N GLU A 110 31.63 -17.22 -30.45
CA GLU A 110 31.27 -17.71 -31.78
C GLU A 110 30.04 -18.62 -31.66
N MET A 111 28.94 -18.25 -32.32
CA MET A 111 27.70 -19.03 -32.39
C MET A 111 27.26 -19.18 -33.83
N THR A 112 26.62 -20.30 -34.15
CA THR A 112 26.05 -20.50 -35.50
C THR A 112 24.75 -19.71 -35.67
N ILE A 113 24.38 -19.38 -36.91
CA ILE A 113 23.07 -18.79 -37.22
C ILE A 113 21.92 -19.69 -36.72
N HIS A 114 22.10 -21.01 -36.80
CA HIS A 114 21.17 -21.99 -36.26
C HIS A 114 20.94 -21.79 -34.76
N GLU A 115 22.01 -21.74 -33.96
CA GLU A 115 21.94 -21.55 -32.50
C GLU A 115 21.31 -20.20 -32.11
N LEU A 116 21.55 -19.14 -32.89
CA LEU A 116 20.93 -17.83 -32.69
C LEU A 116 19.42 -17.86 -32.95
N LYS A 117 18.99 -18.49 -34.06
CA LYS A 117 17.56 -18.66 -34.38
C LYS A 117 16.86 -19.50 -33.31
N GLU A 118 17.48 -20.59 -32.86
CA GLU A 118 16.92 -21.40 -31.79
C GLU A 118 16.91 -20.67 -30.44
N GLY A 119 17.94 -19.87 -30.13
CA GLY A 119 17.98 -19.03 -28.93
C GLY A 119 16.86 -18.00 -28.92
N PHE A 120 16.62 -17.33 -30.06
CA PHE A 120 15.52 -16.39 -30.22
C PHE A 120 14.16 -17.08 -30.07
N LYS A 121 13.95 -18.25 -30.69
CA LYS A 121 12.72 -19.04 -30.52
C LYS A 121 12.49 -19.41 -29.06
N ARG A 122 13.51 -19.92 -28.36
CA ARG A 122 13.42 -20.25 -26.93
C ARG A 122 13.11 -19.01 -26.08
N GLN A 123 13.69 -17.86 -26.39
CA GLN A 123 13.40 -16.61 -25.66
C GLN A 123 11.98 -16.10 -25.95
N ALA A 124 11.53 -16.20 -27.19
CA ALA A 124 10.17 -15.86 -27.59
C ALA A 124 9.15 -16.77 -26.89
N ASP A 125 9.37 -18.09 -26.91
CA ASP A 125 8.53 -19.07 -26.20
C ASP A 125 8.53 -18.80 -24.69
N TYR A 126 9.71 -18.58 -24.08
CA TYR A 126 9.81 -18.24 -22.66
C TYR A 126 9.08 -16.95 -22.30
N THR A 127 9.11 -15.94 -23.18
CA THR A 127 8.40 -14.67 -22.96
C THR A 127 6.89 -14.88 -23.03
N LYS A 128 6.40 -15.64 -24.02
CA LYS A 128 4.99 -16.04 -24.13
C LYS A 128 4.54 -16.83 -22.92
N ASP A 129 5.25 -17.88 -22.54
CA ASP A 129 4.96 -18.70 -21.36
C ASP A 129 4.91 -17.85 -20.08
N LYS A 130 5.81 -16.86 -19.95
CA LYS A 130 5.83 -15.96 -18.79
C LYS A 130 4.64 -15.00 -18.78
N GLN A 131 4.22 -14.50 -19.94
CA GLN A 131 3.02 -13.67 -20.08
C GLN A 131 1.75 -14.50 -19.79
N GLU A 132 1.65 -15.72 -20.33
CA GLU A 132 0.57 -16.67 -20.04
C GLU A 132 0.53 -17.03 -18.55
N LEU A 133 1.68 -17.26 -17.91
CA LEU A 133 1.73 -17.53 -16.47
C LEU A 133 1.32 -16.31 -15.64
N ALA A 134 1.68 -15.09 -16.06
CA ALA A 134 1.29 -13.87 -15.37
C ALA A 134 -0.22 -13.64 -15.45
N THR A 135 -0.79 -13.75 -16.65
CA THR A 135 -2.24 -13.64 -16.87
C THR A 135 -3.01 -14.73 -16.13
N TYR A 136 -2.52 -15.99 -16.15
CA TYR A 136 -3.10 -17.08 -15.38
C TYR A 136 -3.10 -16.79 -13.87
N LYS A 137 -2.00 -16.28 -13.31
CA LYS A 137 -1.94 -15.90 -11.89
C LYS A 137 -2.92 -14.80 -11.53
N GLU A 138 -3.09 -13.82 -12.40
CA GLU A 138 -4.05 -12.73 -12.21
C GLU A 138 -5.48 -13.25 -12.26
N GLN A 139 -5.81 -14.11 -13.22
CA GLN A 139 -7.12 -14.77 -13.30
C GLN A 139 -7.42 -15.60 -12.05
N VAL A 140 -6.46 -16.41 -11.58
CA VAL A 140 -6.63 -17.21 -10.35
C VAL A 140 -6.87 -16.32 -9.14
N LYS A 141 -6.11 -15.21 -8.99
CA LYS A 141 -6.34 -14.25 -7.91
C LYS A 141 -7.71 -13.57 -8.00
N GLY A 142 -8.16 -13.24 -9.21
CA GLY A 142 -9.50 -12.68 -9.44
C GLY A 142 -10.59 -13.65 -9.03
N LEU A 143 -10.49 -14.92 -9.44
CA LEU A 143 -11.42 -15.98 -9.06
C LEU A 143 -11.44 -16.24 -7.55
N GLU A 144 -10.29 -16.19 -6.90
CA GLU A 144 -10.17 -16.36 -5.44
C GLU A 144 -10.87 -15.22 -4.69
N GLN A 145 -10.68 -13.97 -5.13
CA GLN A 145 -11.37 -12.81 -4.57
C GLN A 145 -12.88 -12.89 -4.81
N GLU A 146 -13.30 -13.26 -6.01
CA GLU A 146 -14.71 -13.42 -6.35
C GLU A 146 -15.38 -14.51 -5.50
N ALA A 147 -14.71 -15.67 -5.34
CA ALA A 147 -15.18 -16.75 -4.47
C ALA A 147 -15.34 -16.28 -3.02
N MET A 148 -14.41 -15.48 -2.50
CA MET A 148 -14.49 -14.92 -1.16
C MET A 148 -15.68 -13.95 -1.01
N VAL A 149 -15.93 -13.12 -2.02
CA VAL A 149 -17.11 -12.23 -2.06
C VAL A 149 -18.41 -13.04 -2.10
N TYR A 150 -18.47 -14.14 -2.84
CA TYR A 150 -19.64 -15.01 -2.84
C TYR A 150 -19.87 -15.69 -1.49
N MET A 151 -18.80 -16.21 -0.86
CA MET A 151 -18.92 -16.84 0.47
C MET A 151 -19.39 -15.85 1.53
N THR A 152 -18.84 -14.64 1.56
CA THR A 152 -19.26 -13.61 2.52
C THR A 152 -20.72 -13.18 2.30
N LYS A 153 -21.15 -13.00 1.05
CA LYS A 153 -22.57 -12.76 0.71
C LYS A 153 -23.47 -13.95 1.09
N GLY A 154 -22.98 -15.17 0.96
CA GLY A 154 -23.67 -16.40 1.40
C GLY A 154 -23.97 -16.37 2.89
N ILE A 155 -22.94 -16.10 3.69
CA ILE A 155 -23.04 -15.91 5.14
C ILE A 155 -24.08 -14.84 5.48
N ASP A 156 -24.02 -13.66 4.83
CA ASP A 156 -24.97 -12.57 5.08
C ASP A 156 -26.42 -12.98 4.78
N LYS A 157 -26.64 -13.72 3.68
CA LYS A 157 -27.94 -14.27 3.32
C LYS A 157 -28.46 -15.24 4.38
N TYR A 158 -27.62 -16.17 4.83
CA TYR A 158 -28.01 -17.12 5.88
C TYR A 158 -28.30 -16.42 7.21
N GLN A 159 -27.54 -15.38 7.56
CA GLN A 159 -27.81 -14.55 8.73
C GLN A 159 -29.16 -13.82 8.61
N ALA A 160 -29.50 -13.31 7.42
CA ALA A 160 -30.81 -12.71 7.18
C ALA A 160 -31.96 -13.73 7.37
N MET A 161 -31.79 -14.96 6.86
CA MET A 161 -32.77 -16.05 7.07
C MET A 161 -32.92 -16.42 8.55
N LEU A 162 -31.81 -16.45 9.30
CA LEU A 162 -31.83 -16.70 10.74
C LEU A 162 -32.54 -15.57 11.50
N ASN A 163 -32.30 -14.32 11.10
CA ASN A 163 -32.97 -13.15 11.67
C ASN A 163 -34.47 -13.18 11.40
N GLU A 164 -34.91 -13.63 10.22
CA GLU A 164 -36.33 -13.83 9.93
C GLU A 164 -36.93 -14.96 10.78
N ALA A 165 -36.24 -16.11 10.86
CA ALA A 165 -36.67 -17.22 11.69
C ALA A 165 -36.78 -16.86 13.18
N SER A 166 -35.95 -15.92 13.68
CA SER A 166 -35.98 -15.44 15.06
C SER A 166 -37.26 -14.66 15.42
N LYS A 167 -37.97 -14.12 14.43
CA LYS A 167 -39.24 -13.40 14.62
C LYS A 167 -40.42 -14.34 14.85
N ILE A 168 -40.26 -15.63 14.50
CA ILE A 168 -41.31 -16.63 14.66
C ILE A 168 -41.33 -17.09 16.12
N ASP A 169 -42.49 -17.00 16.77
CA ASP A 169 -42.70 -17.53 18.12
C ASP A 169 -42.71 -19.07 18.10
N MET A 170 -41.53 -19.64 18.36
CA MET A 170 -41.31 -21.09 18.40
C MET A 170 -42.16 -21.80 19.45
N VAL A 171 -42.49 -21.14 20.57
CA VAL A 171 -43.27 -21.73 21.66
C VAL A 171 -44.72 -21.91 21.20
N LYS A 172 -45.30 -20.84 20.63
CA LYS A 172 -46.64 -20.90 20.05
C LYS A 172 -46.74 -21.87 18.88
N LEU A 173 -45.69 -21.95 18.05
CA LEU A 173 -45.66 -22.89 16.92
C LEU A 173 -45.61 -24.35 17.38
N ALA A 174 -44.88 -24.65 18.46
CA ALA A 174 -44.83 -25.99 19.03
C ALA A 174 -46.20 -26.46 19.57
N ASP A 175 -46.98 -25.55 20.18
CA ASP A 175 -48.30 -25.87 20.71
C ASP A 175 -49.38 -25.99 19.62
N THR A 176 -49.28 -25.18 18.55
CA THR A 176 -50.29 -25.12 17.47
C THR A 176 -50.04 -26.15 16.36
N ASP A 177 -48.78 -26.34 15.95
CA ASP A 177 -48.38 -27.30 14.91
C ASP A 177 -46.98 -27.89 15.17
N PRO A 178 -46.91 -29.02 15.90
CA PRO A 178 -45.64 -29.70 16.20
C PRO A 178 -44.85 -30.13 14.96
N ARG A 179 -45.52 -30.40 13.83
CA ARG A 179 -44.85 -30.80 12.59
C ARG A 179 -44.15 -29.61 11.93
N LYS A 180 -44.80 -28.44 11.89
CA LYS A 180 -44.17 -27.21 11.41
C LYS A 180 -43.01 -26.79 12.30
N TYR A 181 -43.15 -26.88 13.63
CA TYR A 181 -42.04 -26.62 14.56
C TYR A 181 -40.79 -27.45 14.23
N SER A 182 -40.94 -28.76 14.04
CA SER A 182 -39.82 -29.65 13.71
C SER A 182 -39.12 -29.24 12.42
N ARG A 183 -39.88 -28.86 11.38
CA ARG A 183 -39.31 -28.40 10.10
C ARG A 183 -38.55 -27.08 10.25
N VAL A 184 -39.14 -26.09 10.93
CA VAL A 184 -38.48 -24.80 11.15
C VAL A 184 -37.22 -24.97 11.98
N ARG A 185 -37.26 -25.81 13.02
CA ARG A 185 -36.08 -26.11 13.83
C ARG A 185 -34.98 -26.78 13.01
N ALA A 186 -35.32 -27.79 12.21
CA ALA A 186 -34.35 -28.43 11.32
C ALA A 186 -33.75 -27.44 10.32
N SER A 187 -34.56 -26.51 9.77
CA SER A 187 -34.08 -25.46 8.88
C SER A 187 -33.12 -24.50 9.58
N ILE A 188 -33.42 -24.07 10.81
CA ILE A 188 -32.51 -23.22 11.61
C ILE A 188 -31.19 -23.95 11.87
N ASP A 189 -31.25 -25.23 12.26
CA ASP A 189 -30.05 -26.01 12.55
C ASP A 189 -29.19 -26.16 11.27
N GLN A 190 -29.81 -26.43 10.11
CA GLN A 190 -29.12 -26.46 8.80
C GLN A 190 -28.48 -25.12 8.41
N ILE A 191 -29.17 -24.00 8.64
CA ILE A 191 -28.65 -22.66 8.36
C ILE A 191 -27.44 -22.36 9.25
N ASN A 192 -27.50 -22.72 10.53
CA ASN A 192 -26.37 -22.56 11.44
C ASN A 192 -25.17 -23.41 11.03
N ASP A 193 -25.39 -24.66 10.60
CA ASP A 193 -24.33 -25.52 10.09
C ASP A 193 -23.67 -24.91 8.84
N LYS A 194 -24.46 -24.33 7.93
CA LYS A 194 -23.96 -23.65 6.73
C LYS A 194 -23.13 -22.40 7.06
N ILE A 195 -23.59 -21.56 7.98
CA ILE A 195 -22.82 -20.41 8.46
C ILE A 195 -21.51 -20.88 9.11
N ALA A 196 -21.54 -21.93 9.92
CA ALA A 196 -20.35 -22.46 10.56
C ALA A 196 -19.33 -23.01 9.55
N GLU A 197 -19.79 -23.72 8.53
CA GLU A 197 -18.96 -24.23 7.43
C GLU A 197 -18.29 -23.08 6.66
N GLU A 198 -19.08 -22.12 6.16
CA GLU A 198 -18.56 -21.01 5.35
C GLU A 198 -17.67 -20.07 6.17
N SER A 199 -18.04 -19.77 7.41
CA SER A 199 -17.21 -18.91 8.29
C SER A 199 -15.86 -19.55 8.59
N LYS A 200 -15.79 -20.87 8.75
CA LYS A 200 -14.52 -21.59 8.92
C LYS A 200 -13.63 -21.46 7.69
N VAL A 201 -14.19 -21.61 6.49
CA VAL A 201 -13.44 -21.45 5.24
C VAL A 201 -12.92 -20.03 5.08
N VAL A 202 -13.75 -19.02 5.34
CA VAL A 202 -13.34 -17.60 5.29
C VAL A 202 -12.23 -17.30 6.31
N GLN A 203 -12.33 -17.87 7.51
CA GLN A 203 -11.30 -17.71 8.54
C GLN A 203 -9.97 -18.37 8.13
N GLU A 204 -10.02 -19.61 7.64
CA GLU A 204 -8.83 -20.32 7.14
C GLU A 204 -8.18 -19.55 5.99
N TRP A 205 -8.99 -19.03 5.06
CA TRP A 205 -8.51 -18.19 3.97
C TRP A 205 -7.81 -16.92 4.46
N HIS A 206 -8.42 -16.22 5.42
CA HIS A 206 -7.83 -15.00 5.99
C HIS A 206 -6.48 -15.29 6.68
N GLU A 207 -6.39 -16.40 7.40
CA GLU A 207 -5.14 -16.83 8.03
C GLU A 207 -4.06 -17.15 6.98
N THR A 208 -4.41 -17.88 5.90
CA THR A 208 -3.48 -18.16 4.81
C THR A 208 -3.03 -16.90 4.09
N TYR A 209 -3.95 -15.97 3.84
CA TYR A 209 -3.66 -14.71 3.17
C TYR A 209 -2.72 -13.83 4.00
N GLN A 210 -2.99 -13.70 5.31
CA GLN A 210 -2.11 -12.96 6.22
C GLN A 210 -0.72 -13.57 6.30
N LYS A 211 -0.64 -14.92 6.30
CA LYS A 211 0.63 -15.62 6.28
C LYS A 211 1.39 -15.35 4.98
N GLU A 212 0.73 -15.45 3.82
CA GLU A 212 1.35 -15.16 2.53
C GLU A 212 1.85 -13.72 2.44
N LEU A 213 1.07 -12.74 2.91
CA LEU A 213 1.46 -11.34 2.99
C LEU A 213 2.71 -11.16 3.87
N SER A 214 2.76 -11.83 5.02
CA SER A 214 3.92 -11.79 5.92
C SER A 214 5.17 -12.42 5.30
N GLU A 215 5.01 -13.52 4.56
CA GLU A 215 6.13 -14.17 3.86
C GLU A 215 6.62 -13.32 2.68
N GLN A 216 5.70 -12.70 1.95
CA GLN A 216 6.04 -11.81 0.84
C GLN A 216 6.83 -10.61 1.35
N THR A 217 6.35 -9.94 2.40
CA THR A 217 7.05 -8.80 3.01
C THR A 217 8.42 -9.22 3.55
N GLU A 218 8.56 -10.40 4.17
CA GLU A 218 9.87 -10.90 4.61
C GLU A 218 10.83 -11.14 3.42
N ARG A 219 10.33 -11.69 2.30
CA ARG A 219 11.13 -11.89 1.08
C ARG A 219 11.56 -10.56 0.46
N GLU A 220 10.66 -9.58 0.39
CA GLU A 220 10.96 -8.24 -0.09
C GLU A 220 12.02 -7.56 0.78
N VAL A 221 11.89 -7.62 2.10
CA VAL A 221 12.90 -7.08 3.04
C VAL A 221 14.25 -7.77 2.87
N LYS A 222 14.28 -9.11 2.71
CA LYS A 222 15.52 -9.85 2.46
C LYS A 222 16.18 -9.46 1.13
N ALA A 223 15.38 -9.23 0.09
CA ALA A 223 15.88 -8.78 -1.21
C ALA A 223 16.33 -7.31 -1.19
N ALA A 224 15.70 -6.47 -0.37
CA ALA A 224 16.03 -5.07 -0.19
C ALA A 224 17.33 -4.85 0.61
N MET A 225 17.60 -5.72 1.60
CA MET A 225 18.75 -5.59 2.49
C MET A 225 20.12 -5.43 1.78
N PRO A 226 20.50 -6.22 0.76
CA PRO A 226 21.77 -6.03 0.05
C PRO A 226 21.87 -4.67 -0.65
N ILE A 227 20.77 -4.18 -1.24
CA ILE A 227 20.71 -2.87 -1.91
C ILE A 227 20.90 -1.75 -0.89
N ILE A 228 20.25 -1.88 0.28
CA ILE A 228 20.38 -0.92 1.37
C ILE A 228 21.80 -0.95 1.95
N GLU A 229 22.41 -2.12 2.09
CA GLU A 229 23.77 -2.25 2.63
C GLU A 229 24.83 -1.67 1.69
N GLU A 230 24.65 -1.81 0.37
CA GLU A 230 25.50 -1.17 -0.64
C GLU A 230 25.44 0.37 -0.53
N ALA A 231 24.23 0.93 -0.38
CA ALA A 231 24.04 2.38 -0.28
C ALA A 231 24.38 2.95 1.12
N ILE A 232 24.14 2.18 2.17
CA ILE A 232 24.26 2.56 3.58
C ILE A 232 25.02 1.46 4.33
N PRO A 233 26.36 1.53 4.37
CA PRO A 233 27.16 0.50 5.03
C PRO A 233 26.83 0.38 6.52
N GLY A 234 26.67 -0.86 6.98
CA GLY A 234 26.29 -1.19 8.35
C GLY A 234 24.87 -0.73 8.71
N PHE A 235 23.94 -0.81 7.76
CA PHE A 235 22.51 -0.66 8.05
C PHE A 235 22.05 -1.75 9.02
N ASN A 236 21.26 -1.37 10.03
CA ASN A 236 20.73 -2.29 11.04
C ASN A 236 19.37 -1.79 11.53
N GLU A 237 18.68 -2.60 12.33
CA GLU A 237 17.37 -2.24 12.91
C GLU A 237 17.37 -0.89 13.64
N LYS A 238 18.48 -0.50 14.28
CA LYS A 238 18.56 0.80 14.98
C LYS A 238 18.52 1.97 13.99
N LYS A 239 19.29 1.89 12.91
CA LYS A 239 19.25 2.89 11.83
C LYS A 239 17.89 2.89 11.13
N GLY A 240 17.30 1.72 10.89
CA GLY A 240 15.93 1.61 10.37
C GLY A 240 14.92 2.32 11.28
N GLY A 241 15.01 2.13 12.60
CA GLY A 241 14.19 2.83 13.58
C GLY A 241 14.38 4.35 13.58
N GLU A 242 15.61 4.84 13.39
CA GLU A 242 15.89 6.28 13.23
C GLU A 242 15.26 6.86 11.95
N VAL A 243 15.34 6.12 10.85
CA VAL A 243 14.73 6.49 9.56
C VAL A 243 13.21 6.56 9.68
N LEU A 244 12.58 5.58 10.33
CA LEU A 244 11.13 5.58 10.58
C LEU A 244 10.67 6.72 11.50
N ALA A 245 11.44 6.99 12.56
CA ALA A 245 11.18 8.13 13.44
C ALA A 245 11.30 9.46 12.69
N TYR A 246 12.25 9.56 11.76
CA TYR A 246 12.39 10.73 10.91
C TYR A 246 11.24 10.87 9.90
N ALA A 247 10.76 9.77 9.30
CA ALA A 247 9.57 9.77 8.45
C ALA A 247 8.34 10.31 9.20
N SER A 248 8.16 9.85 10.45
CA SER A 248 7.09 10.35 11.34
C SER A 248 7.22 11.85 11.63
N LYS A 249 8.46 12.34 11.81
CA LYS A 249 8.74 13.76 12.03
C LYS A 249 8.41 14.65 10.80
N ILE A 250 8.53 14.11 9.59
CA ILE A 250 8.16 14.82 8.35
C ILE A 250 6.63 14.88 8.17
N GLY A 251 5.86 14.10 8.93
CA GLY A 251 4.40 14.06 8.87
C GLY A 251 3.85 12.79 8.20
N MET A 252 4.68 11.77 7.97
CA MET A 252 4.20 10.47 7.52
C MET A 252 3.51 9.74 8.68
N ALA A 253 2.37 9.12 8.42
CA ALA A 253 1.70 8.25 9.39
C ALA A 253 2.61 7.05 9.73
N GLU A 254 2.66 6.66 11.00
CA GLU A 254 3.54 5.56 11.45
C GLU A 254 3.26 4.24 10.73
N ASP A 255 1.99 3.94 10.45
CA ASP A 255 1.59 2.72 9.76
C ASP A 255 2.10 2.72 8.31
N LYS A 256 2.03 3.86 7.63
CA LYS A 256 2.59 4.02 6.29
C LYS A 256 4.11 3.91 6.31
N ALA A 257 4.77 4.48 7.31
CA ALA A 257 6.22 4.38 7.43
C ALA A 257 6.69 2.93 7.63
N LYS A 258 5.99 2.16 8.48
CA LYS A 258 6.30 0.73 8.72
C LYS A 258 6.00 -0.16 7.52
N ALA A 259 5.06 0.24 6.66
CA ALA A 259 4.71 -0.49 5.44
C ALA A 259 5.70 -0.27 4.29
N ILE A 260 6.68 0.63 4.41
CA ILE A 260 7.68 0.85 3.37
C ILE A 260 8.67 -0.32 3.35
N THR A 261 8.53 -1.21 2.36
CA THR A 261 9.46 -2.31 2.08
C THR A 261 10.47 -1.98 0.99
N ASP A 262 10.20 -0.98 0.14
CA ASP A 262 11.07 -0.64 -0.98
C ASP A 262 12.39 0.01 -0.50
N PRO A 263 13.55 -0.57 -0.89
CA PRO A 263 14.87 -0.07 -0.51
C PRO A 263 15.14 1.38 -0.94
N HIS A 264 14.61 1.83 -2.07
CA HIS A 264 14.89 3.17 -2.60
C HIS A 264 14.32 4.28 -1.70
N PHE A 265 13.12 4.07 -1.18
CA PHE A 265 12.49 5.00 -0.25
C PHE A 265 13.25 5.05 1.08
N ILE A 266 13.70 3.91 1.60
CA ILE A 266 14.52 3.85 2.81
C ILE A 266 15.83 4.62 2.61
N ILE A 267 16.49 4.44 1.46
CA ILE A 267 17.72 5.15 1.10
C ILE A 267 17.46 6.66 0.98
N ALA A 268 16.35 7.07 0.35
CA ALA A 268 15.98 8.47 0.21
C ALA A 268 15.69 9.14 1.56
N LEU A 269 14.96 8.45 2.44
CA LEU A 269 14.66 8.93 3.80
C LEU A 269 15.93 9.09 4.64
N GLU A 270 16.85 8.12 4.58
CA GLU A 270 18.15 8.23 5.25
C GLU A 270 18.96 9.43 4.72
N LYS A 271 19.00 9.62 3.40
CA LYS A 271 19.68 10.78 2.78
C LYS A 271 19.08 12.10 3.25
N ALA A 272 17.75 12.20 3.27
CA ALA A 272 17.03 13.36 3.77
C ALA A 272 17.33 13.61 5.26
N MET A 273 17.29 12.57 6.09
CA MET A 273 17.63 12.66 7.52
C MET A 273 19.07 13.17 7.72
N ARG A 274 20.03 12.63 6.97
CA ARG A 274 21.43 13.06 7.04
C ARG A 274 21.61 14.50 6.59
N TYR A 275 20.89 14.94 5.57
CA TYR A 275 20.91 16.32 5.10
C TYR A 275 20.40 17.28 6.19
N ASP A 276 19.27 16.97 6.83
CA ASP A 276 18.70 17.79 7.90
C ASP A 276 19.59 17.83 9.15
N LYS A 277 20.17 16.68 9.52
CA LYS A 277 21.20 16.60 10.58
C LYS A 277 22.41 17.49 10.23
N ALA A 278 22.88 17.48 8.99
CA ALA A 278 23.99 18.32 8.54
C ALA A 278 23.64 19.81 8.52
N LYS A 279 22.45 20.18 8.04
CA LYS A 279 21.96 21.56 7.97
C LYS A 279 21.80 22.18 9.37
N SER A 280 21.21 21.43 10.30
CA SER A 280 21.09 21.87 11.70
C SER A 280 22.45 22.00 12.38
N ALA A 281 23.36 21.06 12.18
CA ALA A 281 24.74 21.14 12.68
C ALA A 281 25.51 22.33 12.08
N ALA A 282 25.35 22.60 10.78
CA ALA A 282 25.96 23.74 10.11
C ALA A 282 25.40 25.08 10.63
N SER A 283 24.11 25.17 10.90
CA SER A 283 23.48 26.34 11.53
C SER A 283 24.05 26.60 12.94
N LEU A 284 24.27 25.53 13.72
CA LEU A 284 24.92 25.63 15.04
C LEU A 284 26.37 26.10 14.96
N ARG A 285 27.13 25.64 13.94
CA ARG A 285 28.53 26.07 13.71
C ARG A 285 28.65 27.50 13.16
N ARG A 286 27.60 28.01 12.51
CA ARG A 286 27.50 29.39 12.01
C ARG A 286 27.05 30.40 13.06
N GLN A 287 26.68 29.95 14.27
CA GLN A 287 26.58 30.86 15.40
C GLN A 287 27.94 31.56 15.54
N PRO A 288 28.00 32.90 15.47
CA PRO A 288 29.26 33.60 15.58
C PRO A 288 29.85 33.20 16.93
N LYS A 289 30.95 32.43 16.93
CA LYS A 289 31.81 32.31 18.11
C LYS A 289 31.94 33.75 18.58
N LYS A 290 31.38 34.09 19.77
CA LYS A 290 31.58 35.40 20.38
C LYS A 290 33.07 35.65 20.27
N GLN A 291 33.46 36.48 19.29
CA GLN A 291 34.86 36.75 19.04
C GLN A 291 35.29 37.38 20.35
N GLY A 292 36.10 36.65 21.13
CA GLY A 292 36.61 37.14 22.39
C GLY A 292 37.19 38.50 22.06
N LYS A 293 36.63 39.55 22.68
CA LYS A 293 36.95 40.95 22.38
C LYS A 293 38.45 41.03 22.18
N THR A 294 38.90 41.18 20.93
CA THR A 294 40.31 41.34 20.66
C THR A 294 40.71 42.60 21.41
N ILE A 295 41.67 42.47 22.31
CA ILE A 295 42.18 43.59 23.07
C ILE A 295 42.79 44.50 22.01
N LYS A 296 42.07 45.57 21.67
CA LYS A 296 42.56 46.61 20.78
C LYS A 296 43.88 47.08 21.40
N ALA A 297 44.99 46.87 20.69
CA ALA A 297 46.30 47.32 21.15
C ALA A 297 46.19 48.81 21.47
N LYS A 298 46.16 49.14 22.76
CA LYS A 298 46.10 50.51 23.22
C LYS A 298 47.45 51.11 22.90
N SER A 299 47.41 52.13 22.05
CA SER A 299 48.51 53.03 21.72
C SER A 299 49.46 53.25 22.89
N THR A 300 50.75 53.19 22.59
CA THR A 300 51.88 53.58 23.45
C THR A 300 51.75 55.06 23.85
N ALA A 301 50.95 55.34 24.85
CA ALA A 301 50.84 56.64 25.51
C ALA A 301 50.23 56.43 26.90
N ASP A 302 50.95 55.71 27.75
CA ASP A 302 50.96 55.87 29.22
C ASP A 302 51.88 54.81 29.84
N VAL A 303 53.20 55.04 29.75
CA VAL A 303 54.14 54.40 30.67
C VAL A 303 54.43 55.43 31.76
N ALA A 304 53.40 55.80 32.51
CA ALA A 304 53.50 56.61 33.71
C ALA A 304 52.97 55.79 34.89
N HIS A 305 53.92 55.11 35.54
CA HIS A 305 53.86 54.65 36.92
C HIS A 305 52.61 53.84 37.36
N VAL A 306 52.56 52.57 36.97
CA VAL A 306 51.69 51.59 37.64
C VAL A 306 52.31 51.24 38.99
N GLU A 307 52.06 52.06 40.01
CA GLU A 307 52.36 51.67 41.39
C GLU A 307 51.49 50.49 41.78
N SER A 308 52.13 49.45 42.34
CA SER A 308 51.42 48.28 42.82
C SER A 308 50.42 48.68 43.91
N LYS A 309 49.29 47.98 44.01
CA LYS A 309 48.30 48.21 45.09
C LYS A 309 48.92 48.19 46.49
N LYS A 310 50.01 47.45 46.66
CA LYS A 310 50.76 47.34 47.93
C LYS A 310 51.52 48.63 48.27
N THR A 311 52.17 49.27 47.30
CA THR A 311 52.90 50.53 47.54
C THR A 311 51.93 51.69 47.81
N ARG A 312 50.75 51.68 47.18
CA ARG A 312 49.68 52.64 47.49
C ARG A 312 49.17 52.49 48.92
N ALA A 313 48.89 51.27 49.36
CA ALA A 313 48.43 51.01 50.72
C ALA A 313 49.47 51.39 51.78
N LEU A 314 50.76 51.09 51.54
CA LEU A 314 51.85 51.49 52.44
C LEU A 314 51.99 53.00 52.56
N ARG A 315 51.82 53.77 51.48
CA ARG A 315 51.84 55.24 51.53
C ARG A 315 50.63 55.82 52.24
N GLU A 316 49.47 55.20 52.09
CA GLU A 316 48.24 55.59 52.79
C GLU A 316 48.35 55.29 54.30
N GLU A 317 48.96 54.15 54.68
CA GLU A 317 49.27 53.83 56.08
C GLU A 317 50.29 54.83 56.67
N MET A 318 51.29 55.25 55.88
CA MET A 318 52.26 56.27 56.29
C MET A 318 51.60 57.63 56.53
N SER A 319 50.68 58.07 55.67
CA SER A 319 50.00 59.36 55.86
C SER A 319 49.03 59.36 57.05
N ASN A 320 48.53 58.18 57.44
CA ASN A 320 47.54 58.03 58.50
C ASN A 320 48.16 57.71 59.87
N THR A 321 49.44 57.33 59.94
CA THR A 321 50.12 57.05 61.21
C THR A 321 50.99 58.21 61.66
N SER A 322 50.85 58.63 62.92
CA SER A 322 51.68 59.69 63.53
C SER A 322 52.85 59.12 64.34
N ASN A 323 53.05 57.80 64.32
CA ASN A 323 54.12 57.14 65.07
C ASN A 323 55.43 57.12 64.24
N PRO A 324 56.51 57.79 64.69
CA PRO A 324 57.73 57.95 63.91
C PRO A 324 58.45 56.62 63.61
N GLU A 325 58.39 55.64 64.53
CA GLU A 325 59.00 54.33 64.31
C GLU A 325 58.30 53.55 63.21
N ARG A 326 56.97 53.72 63.10
CA ARG A 326 56.18 53.01 62.10
C ARG A 326 56.34 53.62 60.71
N ILE A 327 56.46 54.95 60.62
CA ILE A 327 56.82 55.66 59.40
C ILE A 327 58.19 55.19 58.89
N ALA A 328 59.18 55.08 59.77
CA ALA A 328 60.52 54.62 59.41
C ALA A 328 60.51 53.18 58.84
N ALA A 329 59.75 52.26 59.46
CA ALA A 329 59.61 50.90 58.95
C ALA A 329 58.95 50.86 57.55
N ILE A 330 57.90 51.65 57.33
CA ILE A 330 57.22 51.72 56.03
C ILE A 330 58.15 52.31 54.95
N LEU A 331 58.96 53.31 55.29
CA LEU A 331 59.96 53.88 54.37
C LEU A 331 61.01 52.84 53.95
N THR A 332 61.51 52.04 54.90
CA THR A 332 62.47 50.97 54.56
C THR A 332 61.87 49.90 53.65
N GLU A 333 60.61 49.53 53.88
CA GLU A 333 59.89 48.55 53.06
C GLU A 333 59.66 49.07 51.62
N LEU A 334 59.27 50.35 51.48
CA LEU A 334 59.12 50.99 50.17
C LEU A 334 60.45 51.08 49.40
N GLN A 335 61.56 51.34 50.10
CA GLN A 335 62.89 51.37 49.47
C GLN A 335 63.35 49.99 48.99
N PHE A 336 62.95 48.91 49.68
CA PHE A 336 63.31 47.55 49.27
C PHE A 336 62.51 47.08 48.03
N GLN A 337 61.25 47.51 47.89
CA GLN A 337 60.43 47.17 46.72
C GLN A 337 60.82 47.92 45.44
N GLY A 338 61.56 49.03 45.53
CA GLY A 338 62.09 49.75 44.37
C GLY A 338 63.36 49.17 43.75
N LYS A 339 63.94 48.10 44.32
CA LYS A 339 65.22 47.49 43.88
C LYS A 339 65.09 46.09 43.26
N LYS A 340 63.89 45.61 42.94
CA LYS A 340 63.69 44.32 42.24
C LYS A 340 63.23 44.49 40.81
#